data_AF-A0A498JR03-F1
#
_entry.id   AF-A0A498JR03-F1
#
_cell.length_a   1.000
_cell.length_b   1.000
_cell.length_c   1.000
_cell.angle_alpha   90.00
_cell.angle_beta   90.00
_cell.angle_gamma   90.00
#
_symmetry.space_group_name_H-M   'P 1'
#
loop_
_entity.id
_entity.type
_entity.pdbx_description
1 polymer ?
#
loop_
_entity_poly.entity_id
_entity_poly.type
_entity_poly.pdbx_seq_one_letter_code
_entity_poly.pdbx_strand_id
1 'polypeptide(L)'
;MIFINVWTTHIDPSIWENPLEFDPERFLDIKWDYNGKDLNKFPFGSGTRICVGIVMAESMVMHSFNWKLPEGEKLDLFEKFRIVLKKKLPLVAIPTPRLSDPAFYELNNAAIKFLKILHL
;
A
#
# COMPACT_ATOMS: atom_id res chain seq x y z
N MET A 1 -17.33 -21.42 -10.94
CA MET A 1 -16.63 -20.21 -10.48
C MET A 1 -15.42 -20.65 -9.67
N ILE A 2 -14.21 -20.19 -9.98
CA ILE A 2 -12.99 -20.50 -9.23
C ILE A 2 -12.46 -19.20 -8.66
N PHE A 3 -12.10 -19.21 -7.37
CA PHE A 3 -11.52 -18.07 -6.68
C PHE A 3 -10.09 -18.42 -6.25
N ILE A 4 -9.17 -17.49 -6.46
CA ILE A 4 -7.78 -17.63 -6.05
C ILE A 4 -7.61 -16.87 -4.73
N ASN A 5 -7.08 -17.55 -3.71
CA ASN A 5 -6.83 -16.94 -2.40
C ASN A 5 -5.46 -16.25 -2.39
N VAL A 6 -5.39 -15.07 -2.99
CA VAL A 6 -4.17 -14.26 -3.10
C VAL A 6 -3.57 -13.94 -1.73
N TRP A 7 -4.42 -13.70 -0.73
CA TRP A 7 -3.98 -13.41 0.63
C TRP A 7 -3.09 -14.52 1.20
N THR A 8 -3.55 -15.77 1.09
CA THR A 8 -2.79 -16.92 1.63
C THR A 8 -1.46 -17.10 0.88
N THR A 9 -1.44 -16.88 -0.43
CA THR A 9 -0.21 -16.95 -1.23
C THR A 9 0.83 -15.91 -0.81
N HIS A 10 0.40 -14.70 -0.42
CA HIS A 10 1.33 -13.65 0.01
C HIS A 10 1.87 -13.83 1.44
N ILE A 11 1.25 -14.69 2.25
CA ILE A 11 1.73 -15.00 3.61
C ILE A 11 2.28 -16.43 3.76
N ASP A 12 2.41 -17.16 2.65
CA ASP A 12 2.87 -18.54 2.65
C ASP A 12 4.39 -18.61 2.92
N PRO A 13 4.82 -19.23 4.04
CA PRO A 13 6.25 -19.33 4.37
C PRO A 13 7.04 -20.24 3.42
N SER A 14 6.38 -21.05 2.59
CA SER A 14 7.04 -21.86 1.55
C SER A 14 7.42 -21.04 0.31
N ILE A 15 6.80 -19.87 0.14
CA ILE A 15 7.01 -18.95 -0.98
C ILE A 15 7.82 -17.74 -0.53
N TRP A 16 7.59 -17.27 0.70
CA TRP A 16 8.13 -16.03 1.24
C TRP A 16 8.89 -16.28 2.54
N GLU A 17 10.14 -15.84 2.60
CA GLU A 17 10.88 -15.79 3.85
C GLU A 17 10.30 -14.71 4.78
N ASN A 18 10.08 -15.01 6.05
CA ASN A 18 9.48 -14.08 7.03
C ASN A 18 8.22 -13.34 6.50
N PRO A 19 7.17 -14.07 6.07
CA PRO A 19 6.03 -13.51 5.33
C PRO A 19 5.20 -12.48 6.09
N LEU A 20 5.30 -12.47 7.42
CA LEU A 20 4.54 -11.57 8.29
C LEU A 20 5.32 -10.28 8.63
N GLU A 21 6.59 -10.19 8.22
CA GLU A 21 7.42 -9.01 8.43
C GLU A 21 7.31 -8.05 7.24
N PHE A 22 7.20 -6.76 7.53
CA PHE A 22 7.29 -5.73 6.51
C PHE A 22 8.75 -5.51 6.15
N ASP A 23 9.20 -6.20 5.10
CA ASP A 23 10.55 -6.13 4.57
C ASP A 23 10.50 -5.73 3.08
N PRO A 24 10.71 -4.44 2.76
CA PRO A 24 10.71 -3.98 1.38
C PRO A 24 11.99 -4.37 0.61
N GLU A 25 13.07 -4.75 1.29
CA GLU A 25 14.37 -5.03 0.65
C GLU A 25 14.35 -6.35 -0.14
N ARG A 26 13.47 -7.30 0.23
CA ARG A 26 13.23 -8.54 -0.55
C ARG A 26 12.89 -8.35 -2.02
N PHE A 27 12.47 -7.15 -2.40
CA PHE A 27 12.11 -6.80 -3.78
C PHE A 27 13.26 -6.14 -4.56
N LEU A 28 14.39 -5.82 -3.91
CA LEU A 28 15.51 -5.10 -4.55
C LEU A 28 16.39 -6.02 -5.41
N ASP A 29 16.71 -7.22 -4.92
CA ASP A 29 17.63 -8.14 -5.60
C ASP A 29 16.95 -9.03 -6.65
N ILE A 30 15.62 -9.12 -6.57
CA ILE A 30 14.81 -9.89 -7.51
C ILE A 30 14.28 -8.91 -8.55
N LYS A 31 14.48 -9.20 -9.84
CA LYS A 31 13.80 -8.45 -10.92
C LYS A 31 12.29 -8.67 -10.80
N TRP A 32 11.67 -7.86 -9.95
CA TRP A 32 10.29 -8.02 -9.57
C TRP A 32 9.39 -7.44 -10.67
N ASP A 33 8.50 -8.28 -11.18
CA ASP A 33 7.59 -8.03 -12.28
C ASP A 33 6.16 -8.10 -11.72
N TYR A 34 5.42 -6.99 -11.79
CA TYR A 34 4.00 -6.96 -11.44
C TYR A 34 3.09 -7.31 -12.62
N ASN A 35 3.64 -7.81 -13.74
CA ASN A 35 2.89 -8.15 -14.96
C ASN A 35 2.10 -9.47 -14.82
N GLY A 36 2.13 -10.09 -13.63
CA GLY A 36 1.37 -11.27 -13.29
C GLY A 36 1.90 -12.55 -13.95
N LYS A 37 3.15 -12.58 -14.41
CA LYS A 37 3.77 -13.80 -14.98
C LYS A 37 4.09 -14.83 -13.91
N ASP A 38 4.48 -14.36 -12.72
CA ASP A 38 4.72 -15.21 -11.56
C ASP A 38 3.47 -15.20 -10.66
N LEU A 39 2.79 -16.35 -10.58
CA LEU A 39 1.59 -16.56 -9.78
C LEU A 39 1.89 -16.68 -8.28
N ASN A 40 3.12 -16.47 -7.84
CA ASN A 40 3.43 -16.22 -6.43
C ASN A 40 3.44 -14.72 -6.10
N LYS A 41 3.39 -13.85 -7.14
CA LYS A 41 3.79 -12.44 -7.12
C LYS A 41 2.84 -11.55 -7.92
N PHE A 42 1.53 -11.66 -7.68
CA PHE A 42 0.50 -11.09 -8.56
C PHE A 42 -0.51 -10.19 -7.81
N PRO A 43 -0.06 -9.13 -7.11
CA PRO A 43 -0.94 -8.25 -6.33
C PRO A 43 -2.00 -7.53 -7.17
N PHE A 44 -1.77 -7.44 -8.49
CA PHE A 44 -2.67 -6.80 -9.45
C PHE A 44 -3.39 -7.80 -10.36
N GLY A 45 -3.33 -9.10 -10.05
CA GLY A 45 -3.84 -10.16 -10.92
C GLY A 45 -2.86 -10.55 -12.02
N SER A 46 -3.36 -11.26 -13.04
CA SER A 46 -2.56 -11.83 -14.12
C SER A 46 -3.34 -11.91 -15.44
N GLY A 47 -2.62 -12.04 -16.55
CA GLY A 47 -3.17 -12.28 -17.88
C GLY A 47 -3.98 -11.11 -18.43
N THR A 48 -4.98 -11.40 -19.25
CA THR A 48 -5.80 -10.39 -19.94
C THR A 48 -6.76 -9.62 -19.02
N ARG A 49 -6.86 -10.04 -17.75
CA ARG A 49 -7.69 -9.40 -16.71
C ARG A 49 -6.84 -8.77 -15.60
N ILE A 50 -5.56 -8.54 -15.85
CA ILE A 50 -4.70 -7.78 -14.95
C ILE A 50 -5.25 -6.36 -14.73
N CYS A 51 -5.02 -5.81 -13.54
CA CYS A 51 -5.51 -4.48 -13.18
C CYS A 51 -5.00 -3.42 -14.17
N VAL A 52 -5.94 -2.70 -14.81
CA VAL A 52 -5.61 -1.58 -15.71
C VAL A 52 -5.08 -0.34 -14.98
N GLY A 53 -5.20 -0.31 -13.65
CA GLY A 53 -4.78 0.80 -12.79
C GLY A 53 -3.35 0.71 -12.24
N ILE A 54 -2.51 -0.24 -12.68
CA ILE A 54 -1.15 -0.43 -12.16
C ILE A 54 -0.34 0.88 -12.26
N VAL A 55 -0.30 1.50 -13.44
CA VAL A 55 0.45 2.74 -13.67
C VAL A 55 -0.03 3.87 -12.77
N MET A 56 -1.35 3.94 -12.51
CA MET A 56 -1.91 4.92 -11.59
C MET A 56 -1.43 4.63 -10.15
N ALA A 57 -1.51 3.38 -9.70
CA ALA A 57 -1.05 2.99 -8.37
C ALA A 57 0.44 3.28 -8.16
N GLU A 58 1.29 3.03 -9.16
CA GLU A 58 2.71 3.37 -9.13
C GLU A 58 2.95 4.88 -9.01
N SER A 59 2.09 5.70 -9.60
CA SER A 59 2.20 7.16 -9.49
C SER A 59 1.71 7.73 -8.15
N MET A 60 0.88 6.98 -7.40
CA MET A 60 0.28 7.40 -6.12
C MET A 60 1.23 7.28 -4.93
N VAL A 61 2.55 7.40 -5.13
CA VAL A 61 3.52 7.38 -4.03
C VAL A 61 3.31 8.61 -3.14
N MET A 62 3.18 8.38 -1.82
CA MET A 62 3.07 9.43 -0.81
C MET A 62 4.39 10.18 -0.57
N HIS A 63 5.03 10.67 -1.63
CA HIS A 63 6.35 11.29 -1.60
C HIS A 63 6.32 12.75 -1.10
N SER A 64 5.16 13.40 -1.12
CA SER A 64 5.05 14.82 -0.77
C SER A 64 5.16 15.09 0.73
N PHE A 65 4.83 14.13 1.60
CA PHE A 65 4.76 14.35 3.04
C PHE A 65 5.56 13.30 3.81
N ASN A 66 6.16 13.72 4.93
CA ASN A 66 6.57 12.83 5.99
C ASN A 66 5.35 12.54 6.88
N TRP A 67 5.17 11.28 7.26
CA TRP A 67 4.01 10.82 8.03
C TRP A 67 4.42 10.44 9.44
N LYS A 68 3.66 10.89 10.44
CA LYS A 68 3.86 10.53 11.84
C LYS A 68 2.53 10.10 12.47
N LEU A 69 2.60 9.17 13.41
CA LEU A 69 1.45 8.84 14.26
C LEU A 69 1.23 9.96 15.29
N PRO A 70 -0.02 10.22 15.69
CA PRO A 70 -0.31 11.05 16.85
C PRO A 70 0.35 10.48 18.13
N GLU A 71 0.69 11.34 19.08
CA GLU A 71 1.30 10.91 20.34
C GLU A 71 0.37 9.97 21.12
N GLY A 72 0.93 8.87 21.63
CA GLY A 72 0.18 7.88 22.43
C GLY A 72 -0.66 6.88 21.61
N GLU A 73 -0.80 7.07 20.30
CA GLU A 73 -1.52 6.13 19.44
C GLU A 73 -0.71 4.85 19.18
N LYS A 74 -1.37 3.71 19.23
CA LYS A 74 -0.81 2.42 18.82
C LYS A 74 -1.36 2.03 17.46
N LEU A 75 -0.49 1.61 16.57
CA LEU A 75 -0.88 1.14 15.25
C LEU A 75 -1.60 -0.21 15.36
N ASP A 76 -2.92 -0.22 15.14
CA ASP A 76 -3.68 -1.45 14.94
C ASP A 76 -3.35 -2.04 13.58
N LEU A 77 -2.81 -3.26 13.51
CA LEU A 77 -2.50 -3.93 12.24
C LEU A 77 -3.58 -4.95 11.83
N PHE A 78 -4.66 -5.08 12.60
CA PHE A 78 -5.73 -6.00 12.22
C PHE A 78 -6.46 -5.52 10.97
N GLU A 79 -6.90 -6.48 10.18
CA GLU A 79 -7.56 -6.26 8.90
C GLU A 79 -9.01 -6.76 8.96
N LYS A 80 -9.84 -6.20 8.08
CA LYS A 80 -11.20 -6.65 7.85
C LYS A 80 -11.41 -6.90 6.36
N PHE A 81 -11.63 -8.16 6.00
CA PHE A 81 -11.93 -8.54 4.63
C PHE A 81 -13.40 -8.22 4.28
N ARG A 82 -13.61 -7.53 3.15
CA ARG A 82 -14.92 -7.34 2.50
C ARG A 82 -14.77 -7.64 1.00
N ILE A 83 -14.99 -6.64 0.14
CA ILE A 83 -14.66 -6.70 -1.30
C ILE A 83 -13.16 -6.40 -1.50
N VAL A 84 -12.59 -5.58 -0.62
CA VAL A 84 -11.17 -5.21 -0.57
C VAL A 84 -10.70 -5.41 0.88
N LEU A 85 -9.45 -5.83 1.06
CA LEU A 85 -8.81 -5.89 2.37
C LEU A 85 -8.56 -4.46 2.87
N LYS A 86 -9.05 -4.14 4.07
CA LYS A 86 -8.92 -2.82 4.68
C LYS A 86 -8.45 -2.96 6.12
N LYS A 87 -7.88 -1.90 6.70
CA LYS A 87 -7.64 -1.90 8.15
C LYS A 87 -8.95 -2.08 8.89
N LYS A 88 -8.89 -2.77 10.03
CA LYS A 88 -10.02 -2.95 10.92
C LYS A 88 -10.41 -1.62 11.56
N LEU A 89 -9.41 -0.86 12.03
CA LEU A 89 -9.55 0.49 12.55
C LEU A 89 -8.89 1.49 11.61
N PRO A 90 -9.53 2.65 11.34
CA PRO A 90 -8.94 3.70 10.52
C PRO A 90 -7.59 4.15 11.08
N LEU A 91 -6.60 4.32 10.19
CA LEU A 91 -5.31 4.92 10.56
C LEU A 91 -5.40 6.44 10.55
N VAL A 92 -5.08 7.09 11.67
CA VAL A 92 -4.86 8.54 11.73
C VAL A 92 -3.36 8.79 11.63
N ALA A 93 -2.95 9.60 10.66
CA ALA A 93 -1.56 10.03 10.49
C ALA A 93 -1.48 11.54 10.26
N ILE A 94 -0.42 12.15 10.77
CA ILE A 94 -0.14 13.58 10.65
C ILE A 94 0.85 13.77 9.49
N PRO A 95 0.43 14.36 8.36
CA PRO A 95 1.34 14.72 7.29
C PRO A 95 2.13 15.98 7.65
N THR A 96 3.42 15.98 7.37
CA THR A 96 4.31 17.15 7.44
C THR A 96 5.01 17.32 6.10
N PRO A 97 5.13 18.55 5.56
CA PRO A 97 5.84 18.79 4.30
C PRO A 97 7.23 18.17 4.32
N ARG A 98 7.56 17.40 3.27
CA ARG A 98 8.88 16.79 3.10
C ARG A 98 9.88 17.76 2.46
N LEU A 99 9.42 18.60 1.54
CA LEU A 99 10.22 19.58 0.83
C LEU A 99 10.10 20.96 1.50
N SER A 100 11.19 21.72 1.43
CA SER A 100 11.29 23.05 2.05
C SER A 100 10.53 24.13 1.28
N ASP A 101 10.36 23.96 -0.04
CA ASP A 101 9.72 24.94 -0.91
C ASP A 101 8.19 24.86 -0.77
N PRO A 102 7.53 25.92 -0.27
CA PRO A 102 6.09 25.96 -0.07
C PRO A 102 5.27 25.81 -1.35
N ALA A 103 5.83 26.16 -2.53
CA ALA A 103 5.12 26.14 -3.80
C ALA A 103 4.59 24.74 -4.17
N PHE A 104 5.24 23.67 -3.69
CA PHE A 104 4.79 22.28 -3.90
C PHE A 104 3.52 21.92 -3.10
N TYR A 105 3.13 22.74 -2.13
CA TYR A 105 2.02 22.48 -1.20
C TYR A 105 0.86 23.48 -1.33
N GLU A 106 1.08 24.65 -1.94
CA GLU A 106 0.05 25.68 -2.11
C GLU A 106 -1.09 25.25 -3.06
N LEU A 107 -0.80 24.42 -4.07
CA LEU A 107 -1.81 23.83 -4.96
C LEU A 107 -2.70 22.77 -4.27
N ASN A 108 -2.36 22.36 -3.04
CA ASN A 108 -2.91 21.19 -2.35
C ASN A 108 -3.71 21.53 -1.09
N ASN A 109 -4.16 22.78 -0.92
CA ASN A 109 -4.94 23.18 0.26
C ASN A 109 -6.26 22.40 0.43
N ALA A 110 -6.84 21.85 -0.64
CA ALA A 110 -7.93 20.87 -0.55
C ALA A 110 -7.43 19.47 -0.14
N ALA A 111 -6.30 19.02 -0.67
CA ALA A 111 -5.71 17.70 -0.39
C ALA A 111 -5.27 17.55 1.08
N ILE A 112 -4.79 18.62 1.73
CA ILE A 112 -4.41 18.60 3.15
C ILE A 112 -5.64 18.35 4.06
N LYS A 113 -6.82 18.84 3.67
CA LYS A 113 -8.09 18.55 4.37
C LYS A 113 -8.57 17.13 4.11
N PHE A 114 -8.38 16.60 2.90
CA PHE A 114 -8.66 15.20 2.55
C PHE A 114 -7.74 14.21 3.29
N LEU A 115 -6.48 14.55 3.51
CA LEU A 115 -5.47 13.69 4.16
C LEU A 115 -5.67 13.57 5.68
N LYS A 116 -6.25 14.59 6.35
CA LYS A 116 -6.70 14.46 7.75
C LYS A 116 -7.82 13.43 7.94
N ILE A 117 -8.46 12.99 6.86
CA ILE A 117 -9.63 12.11 6.85
C ILE A 117 -9.36 10.89 5.94
N LEU A 118 -8.11 10.50 5.71
CA LEU A 118 -7.84 9.24 5.03
C LEU A 118 -8.14 8.09 6.00
N HIS A 119 -9.39 7.63 6.01
CA HIS A 119 -9.77 6.34 6.61
C HIS A 119 -9.23 5.22 5.69
N LEU A 120 -7.92 4.96 5.76
CA LEU A 120 -7.32 3.75 5.18
C LEU A 120 -7.71 2.52 6.01
#